data_AF-A0A804R2K6-F1
#
_entry.id   AF-A0A804R2K6-F1
#
_cell.length_a   1.000
_cell.length_b   1.000
_cell.length_c   1.000
_cell.angle_alpha   90.00
_cell.angle_beta   90.00
_cell.angle_gamma   90.00
#
_symmetry.space_group_name_H-M   'P 1'
#
loop_
_entity.id
_entity.type
_entity.pdbx_description
1 polymer ?
#
loop_
_entity_poly.entity_id
_entity_poly.type
_entity_poly.pdbx_seq_one_letter_code
_entity_poly.pdbx_strand_id
1 'polypeptide(L)'
;MPRPGAPTQFRRQFPPTRWACEFNAALTMPFFRWLVGPSKVVEVEVGGLRQRSEVHIEKCRYLESSGCVGMCVNMCKVPTQDFFTNEFGLPLTMNPNMSCEMIYGQVPPPLEEDPALKQACYPSLCSMSTSSAPACPKLQ
;
A
#
# COMPACT_ATOMS: atom_id res chain seq x y z
N MET A 1 -20.77 4.94 5.64
CA MET A 1 -19.81 5.79 6.36
C MET A 1 -19.68 5.29 7.80
N PRO A 2 -18.49 4.82 8.21
CA PRO A 2 -18.22 4.50 9.61
C PRO A 2 -18.36 5.76 10.49
N ARG A 3 -18.78 5.61 11.75
CA ARG A 3 -18.92 6.75 12.67
C ARG A 3 -17.55 7.43 12.91
N PRO A 4 -17.48 8.77 13.00
CA PRO A 4 -16.25 9.48 13.38
C PRO A 4 -15.68 8.92 14.70
N GLY A 5 -14.41 8.51 14.70
CA GLY A 5 -13.74 7.96 15.88
C GLY A 5 -14.02 6.48 16.22
N ALA A 6 -14.95 5.82 15.52
CA ALA A 6 -15.09 4.36 15.62
C ALA A 6 -13.77 3.60 15.38
N PRO A 7 -12.90 4.00 14.44
CA PRO A 7 -11.65 3.29 14.18
C PRO A 7 -10.63 3.44 15.31
N THR A 8 -10.51 4.63 15.91
CA THR A 8 -9.61 4.86 17.05
C THR A 8 -10.08 4.13 18.29
N GLN A 9 -11.40 4.08 18.52
CA GLN A 9 -11.97 3.29 19.60
C GLN A 9 -11.83 1.78 19.35
N PHE A 10 -12.06 1.32 18.11
CA PHE A 10 -11.86 -0.07 17.72
C PHE A 10 -10.40 -0.49 17.87
N ARG A 11 -9.43 0.31 17.43
CA ARG A 11 -7.99 0.08 17.66
C ARG A 11 -7.61 0.05 19.13
N ARG A 12 -8.27 0.85 19.97
CA ARG A 12 -8.04 0.79 21.43
C ARG A 12 -8.56 -0.51 22.03
N GLN A 13 -9.70 -0.99 21.55
CA GLN A 13 -10.32 -2.22 22.05
C GLN A 13 -9.66 -3.48 21.45
N PHE A 14 -9.17 -3.39 20.23
CA PHE A 14 -8.54 -4.44 19.45
C PHE A 14 -7.26 -3.88 18.81
N PRO A 15 -6.18 -3.74 19.60
CA PRO A 15 -4.92 -3.23 19.06
C PRO A 15 -4.45 -4.12 17.91
N PRO A 16 -3.85 -3.54 16.85
CA PRO A 16 -3.25 -4.32 15.79
C PRO A 16 -2.13 -5.17 16.37
N THR A 17 -2.41 -6.44 16.60
CA THR A 17 -1.43 -7.40 17.12
C THR A 17 -0.56 -7.91 15.99
N ARG A 18 0.66 -8.37 16.32
CA ARG A 18 1.51 -9.11 15.37
C ARG A 18 0.74 -10.21 14.66
N TRP A 19 -0.07 -10.97 15.40
CA TRP A 19 -0.90 -12.03 14.84
C TRP A 19 -1.89 -11.51 13.80
N ALA A 20 -2.57 -10.39 14.07
CA ALA A 20 -3.48 -9.78 13.10
C ALA A 20 -2.75 -9.33 11.83
N CYS A 21 -1.56 -8.73 11.97
CA CYS A 21 -0.73 -8.30 10.84
C CYS A 21 -0.27 -9.48 9.99
N GLU A 22 0.30 -10.52 10.61
CA GLU A 22 0.78 -11.73 9.92
C GLU A 22 -0.37 -12.53 9.29
N PHE A 23 -1.52 -12.63 9.96
CA PHE A 23 -2.70 -13.30 9.43
C PHE A 23 -3.24 -12.61 8.17
N ASN A 24 -3.38 -11.28 8.21
CA ASN A 24 -3.83 -10.52 7.05
C ASN A 24 -2.82 -10.61 5.89
N ALA A 25 -1.51 -10.53 6.16
CA ALA A 25 -0.50 -10.72 5.13
C ALA A 25 -0.59 -12.12 4.47
N ALA A 26 -0.77 -13.17 5.28
CA ALA A 26 -0.92 -14.54 4.81
C ALA A 26 -2.20 -14.76 3.99
N LEU A 27 -3.32 -14.11 4.34
CA LEU A 27 -4.56 -14.17 3.58
C LEU A 27 -4.50 -13.36 2.27
N THR A 28 -3.84 -12.21 2.27
CA THR A 28 -3.74 -11.36 1.08
C THR A 28 -3.09 -12.12 -0.08
N MET A 29 -2.11 -12.97 0.21
CA MET A 29 -1.42 -13.81 -0.77
C MET A 29 -2.36 -14.62 -1.69
N PRO A 30 -3.14 -15.62 -1.21
CA PRO A 30 -3.99 -16.42 -2.07
C PRO A 30 -5.16 -15.62 -2.68
N PHE A 31 -5.76 -14.70 -1.90
CA PHE A 31 -6.98 -14.00 -2.34
C PHE A 31 -6.73 -12.86 -3.32
N PHE A 32 -5.53 -12.26 -3.33
CA PHE A 32 -5.22 -11.12 -4.19
C PHE A 32 -4.16 -11.42 -5.24
N ARG A 33 -3.40 -12.52 -5.16
CA ARG A 33 -2.39 -12.90 -6.19
C ARG A 33 -2.97 -12.94 -7.60
N TRP A 34 -4.24 -13.35 -7.77
CA TRP A 34 -4.89 -13.37 -9.07
C TRP A 34 -5.09 -11.96 -9.66
N LEU A 35 -5.25 -10.95 -8.79
CA LEU A 35 -5.48 -9.55 -9.14
C LEU A 35 -4.15 -8.79 -9.34
N VAL A 36 -3.26 -8.85 -8.35
CA VAL A 36 -2.04 -8.03 -8.33
C VAL A 36 -0.83 -8.72 -8.96
N GLY A 37 -0.77 -10.05 -8.97
CA GLY A 37 0.36 -10.81 -9.52
C GLY A 37 1.16 -11.58 -8.46
N PRO A 38 2.32 -12.15 -8.84
CA PRO A 38 3.19 -12.91 -7.95
C PRO A 38 3.56 -12.09 -6.71
N SER A 39 3.51 -12.74 -5.55
CA SER A 39 3.75 -12.07 -4.26
C SER A 39 4.37 -13.04 -3.28
N LYS A 40 4.98 -12.52 -2.21
CA LYS A 40 5.52 -13.30 -1.10
C LYS A 40 5.38 -12.55 0.21
N VAL A 41 5.22 -13.30 1.30
CA VAL A 41 5.27 -12.72 2.65
C VAL A 41 6.70 -12.72 3.17
N VAL A 42 7.23 -11.53 3.43
CA VAL A 42 8.58 -11.32 3.98
C VAL A 42 8.52 -10.81 5.41
N GLU A 43 9.64 -10.92 6.11
CA GLU A 43 9.78 -10.38 7.46
C GLU A 43 10.20 -8.92 7.40
N VAL A 44 9.54 -8.10 8.21
CA VAL A 44 9.74 -6.66 8.30
C VAL A 44 9.74 -6.25 9.77
N GLU A 45 10.47 -5.18 10.10
CA GLU A 45 10.47 -4.59 11.43
C GLU A 45 9.49 -3.42 11.48
N VAL A 46 8.49 -3.50 12.35
CA VAL A 46 7.48 -2.46 12.54
C VAL A 46 7.45 -2.09 14.01
N GLY A 47 7.82 -0.85 14.34
CA GLY A 47 7.83 -0.36 15.72
C GLY A 47 8.75 -1.16 16.66
N GLY A 48 9.88 -1.65 16.16
CA GLY A 48 10.83 -2.48 16.92
C GLY A 48 10.46 -3.97 17.02
N LEU A 49 9.35 -4.39 16.40
CA LEU A 49 8.92 -5.78 16.38
C LEU A 49 9.11 -6.39 15.00
N ARG A 50 9.90 -7.48 14.92
CA ARG A 50 10.03 -8.30 13.71
C ARG A 50 8.79 -9.18 13.54
N GLN A 51 8.18 -9.10 12.36
CA GLN A 51 6.97 -9.83 12.03
C GLN A 51 6.89 -10.14 10.53
N ARG A 52 6.23 -11.23 10.16
CA ARG A 52 6.03 -11.64 8.77
C ARG A 52 4.78 -10.99 8.17
N SER A 53 4.77 -9.67 8.11
CA SER A 53 3.58 -8.88 7.78
C SER A 53 3.70 -8.00 6.55
N GLU A 54 4.82 -8.08 5.82
CA GLU A 54 4.95 -7.43 4.51
C GLU A 54 4.56 -8.43 3.41
N VAL A 55 3.63 -8.03 2.55
CA VAL A 55 3.36 -8.69 1.28
C VAL A 55 4.13 -7.95 0.19
N HIS A 56 5.18 -8.58 -0.32
CA HIS A 56 5.98 -8.06 -1.41
C HIS A 56 5.43 -8.60 -2.74
N ILE A 57 4.81 -7.73 -3.54
CA ILE A 57 4.33 -8.01 -4.89
C ILE A 57 5.49 -7.79 -5.86
N GLU A 58 6.02 -8.86 -6.45
CA GLU A 58 7.22 -8.80 -7.28
C GLU A 58 6.98 -8.07 -8.61
N LYS A 59 5.78 -8.22 -9.17
CA LYS A 59 5.36 -7.55 -10.40
C LYS A 59 3.87 -7.26 -10.37
N CYS A 60 3.52 -5.99 -10.18
CA CYS A 60 2.12 -5.56 -10.06
C CYS A 60 1.46 -5.47 -11.44
N ARG A 61 0.52 -6.37 -11.74
CA ARG A 61 -0.22 -6.39 -13.01
C ARG A 61 -0.98 -5.09 -13.24
N TYR A 62 -1.61 -4.53 -12.20
CA TYR A 62 -2.39 -3.30 -12.32
C TYR A 62 -1.53 -2.11 -12.73
N LEU A 63 -0.33 -1.99 -12.13
CA LEU A 63 0.62 -0.96 -12.51
C LEU A 63 1.21 -1.20 -13.91
N GLU A 64 1.54 -2.45 -14.25
CA GLU A 64 2.02 -2.80 -15.58
C GLU A 64 0.99 -2.49 -16.67
N SER A 65 -0.28 -2.79 -16.43
CA SER A 65 -1.35 -2.53 -17.41
C SER A 65 -1.74 -1.07 -17.51
N SER A 66 -1.70 -0.33 -16.39
CA SER A 66 -2.08 1.09 -16.37
C SER A 66 -0.92 2.01 -16.78
N GLY A 67 0.32 1.56 -16.58
CA GLY A 67 1.54 2.30 -16.89
C GLY A 67 1.67 3.64 -16.19
N CYS A 68 0.91 3.88 -15.12
CA CYS A 68 0.77 5.22 -14.54
C CYS A 68 0.85 5.19 -13.01
N VAL A 69 1.84 5.89 -12.47
CA VAL A 69 2.00 6.11 -11.02
C VAL A 69 0.76 6.77 -10.42
N GLY A 70 0.18 7.78 -11.08
CA GLY A 70 -1.05 8.43 -10.63
C GLY A 70 -2.21 7.46 -10.43
N MET A 71 -2.42 6.52 -11.36
CA MET A 71 -3.45 5.48 -11.19
C MET A 71 -3.10 4.53 -10.04
N CYS A 72 -1.85 4.12 -9.91
CA CYS A 72 -1.43 3.28 -8.78
C CYS A 72 -1.68 3.96 -7.44
N VAL A 73 -1.33 5.23 -7.31
CA VAL A 73 -1.49 5.96 -6.05
C VAL A 73 -2.97 6.21 -5.75
N ASN A 74 -3.72 6.76 -6.71
CA ASN A 74 -5.08 7.24 -6.46
C ASN A 74 -6.15 6.14 -6.51
N MET A 75 -5.94 5.05 -7.25
CA MET A 75 -6.94 3.96 -7.35
C MET A 75 -6.61 2.74 -6.51
N CYS A 76 -5.33 2.52 -6.18
CA CYS A 76 -4.92 1.34 -5.42
C CYS A 76 -4.42 1.74 -4.02
N LYS A 77 -3.31 2.48 -3.95
CA LYS A 77 -2.63 2.80 -2.67
C LYS A 77 -3.52 3.57 -1.70
N VAL A 78 -3.95 4.78 -2.06
CA VAL A 78 -4.67 5.67 -1.13
C VAL A 78 -5.98 5.03 -0.66
N PRO A 79 -6.84 4.47 -1.54
CA PRO A 79 -8.07 3.81 -1.11
C PRO A 79 -7.82 2.58 -0.23
N THR A 80 -6.80 1.76 -0.56
CA THR A 80 -6.51 0.54 0.21
C THR A 80 -5.94 0.88 1.59
N GLN A 81 -5.02 1.85 1.66
CA GLN A 81 -4.50 2.32 2.94
C GLN A 81 -5.62 2.90 3.81
N ASP A 82 -6.50 3.72 3.24
CA ASP A 82 -7.64 4.29 3.96
C ASP A 82 -8.59 3.20 4.47
N PHE A 83 -8.95 2.23 3.63
CA PHE A 83 -9.78 1.10 4.04
C PHE A 83 -9.14 0.32 5.20
N PHE A 84 -7.91 -0.17 5.05
CA PHE A 84 -7.29 -0.99 6.09
C PHE A 84 -7.05 -0.19 7.38
N THR A 85 -6.51 1.02 7.24
CA THR A 85 -6.14 1.86 8.36
C THR A 85 -7.40 2.39 9.05
N ASN A 86 -8.26 3.08 8.33
CA ASN A 86 -9.36 3.85 8.91
C ASN A 86 -10.68 3.09 8.96
N GLU A 87 -10.97 2.12 8.09
CA GLU A 87 -12.23 1.37 8.18
C GLU A 87 -12.06 0.05 8.94
N PHE A 88 -11.05 -0.73 8.57
CA PHE A 88 -10.79 -2.05 9.13
C PHE A 88 -10.01 -2.00 10.46
N GLY A 89 -9.26 -0.91 10.70
CA GLY A 89 -8.53 -0.69 11.94
C GLY A 89 -7.14 -1.35 12.01
N LEU A 90 -6.65 -1.93 10.90
CA LEU A 90 -5.31 -2.49 10.80
C LEU A 90 -4.42 -1.53 9.99
N PRO A 91 -3.42 -0.88 10.60
CA PRO A 91 -2.51 -0.01 9.86
C PRO A 91 -1.89 -0.73 8.66
N LEU A 92 -1.87 -0.06 7.51
CA LEU A 92 -1.25 -0.56 6.30
C LEU A 92 -0.54 0.59 5.59
N THR A 93 0.74 0.40 5.32
CA THR A 93 1.52 1.25 4.41
C THR A 93 1.77 0.51 3.11
N MET A 94 1.60 1.19 1.99
CA MET A 94 1.92 0.65 0.67
C MET A 94 3.02 1.49 0.02
N ASN A 95 4.11 0.84 -0.41
CA ASN A 95 5.22 1.49 -1.12
C ASN A 95 5.22 1.00 -2.58
N PRO A 96 4.65 1.77 -3.51
CA PRO A 96 4.63 1.41 -4.91
C PRO A 96 5.99 1.66 -5.56
N ASN A 97 6.45 0.71 -6.36
CA ASN A 97 7.54 0.82 -7.33
C ASN A 97 7.11 0.05 -8.60
N MET A 98 8.02 -0.40 -9.48
CA MET A 98 7.66 -1.41 -10.50
C MET A 98 7.13 -2.71 -9.87
N SER A 99 7.38 -2.89 -8.57
CA SER A 99 6.80 -3.82 -7.60
C SER A 99 5.82 -3.11 -6.64
N CYS A 100 5.30 -3.77 -5.62
CA CYS A 100 4.61 -3.06 -4.54
C CYS A 100 4.82 -3.77 -3.20
N GLU A 101 5.19 -3.03 -2.17
CA GLU A 101 5.26 -3.53 -0.81
C GLU A 101 4.00 -3.12 -0.07
N MET A 102 3.35 -4.07 0.61
CA MET A 102 2.19 -3.83 1.46
C MET A 102 2.53 -4.27 2.88
N ILE A 103 2.76 -3.31 3.78
CA ILE A 103 3.31 -3.54 5.11
C ILE A 103 2.20 -3.42 6.15
N TYR A 104 1.63 -4.55 6.56
CA TYR A 104 0.62 -4.59 7.62
C TYR A 104 1.26 -4.29 8.99
N GLY A 105 0.57 -3.45 9.76
CA GLY A 105 0.99 -2.93 11.06
C GLY A 105 1.76 -1.60 10.97
N GLN A 106 2.26 -1.22 9.80
CA GLN A 106 2.91 0.07 9.62
C GLN A 106 1.84 1.15 9.38
N VAL A 107 1.94 2.25 10.12
CA VAL A 107 1.04 3.39 9.94
C VAL A 107 1.47 4.15 8.68
N PRO A 108 0.54 4.41 7.73
CA PRO A 108 0.88 5.17 6.55
C PRO A 108 1.26 6.60 6.92
N PRO A 109 2.23 7.21 6.18
CA PRO A 109 2.53 8.62 6.37
C PRO A 109 1.32 9.49 6.01
N PRO A 110 1.27 10.74 6.51
CA PRO A 110 0.38 11.76 5.97
C PRO A 110 0.53 11.84 4.45
N LEU A 111 -0.57 12.10 3.75
CA LEU A 111 -0.60 12.10 2.29
C LEU A 111 0.44 13.09 1.73
N GLU A 112 0.59 14.27 2.33
CA GLU A 112 1.51 15.33 1.95
C GLU A 112 3.00 14.93 2.07
N GLU A 113 3.30 13.98 2.96
CA GLU A 113 4.63 13.47 3.22
C GLU A 113 4.94 12.21 2.40
N ASP A 114 3.93 11.64 1.73
CA ASP A 114 4.05 10.37 1.03
C ASP A 114 5.02 10.48 -0.17
N PRO A 115 6.13 9.70 -0.19
CA PRO A 115 7.08 9.72 -1.30
C PRO A 115 6.44 9.34 -2.65
N ALA A 116 5.37 8.54 -2.66
CA ALA A 116 4.71 8.11 -3.88
C ALA A 116 4.02 9.27 -4.62
N LEU A 117 3.65 10.36 -3.93
CA LEU A 117 3.13 11.58 -4.57
C LEU A 117 4.20 12.38 -5.32
N LYS A 118 5.48 12.11 -5.05
CA LYS A 118 6.60 12.80 -5.68
C LYS A 118 7.26 11.95 -6.76
N GLN A 119 6.65 10.82 -7.11
CA GLN A 119 7.25 9.85 -8.00
C GLN A 119 6.98 10.17 -9.47
N ALA A 120 8.04 10.16 -10.29
CA ALA A 120 7.97 10.36 -11.73
C ALA A 120 7.23 9.21 -12.45
N CYS A 121 6.70 9.50 -13.65
CA CYS A 121 6.14 8.48 -14.54
C CYS A 121 7.18 7.42 -14.90
N TYR A 122 6.75 6.16 -15.10
CA TYR A 122 7.62 5.12 -15.66
C TYR A 122 7.86 5.34 -17.15
N PRO A 123 9.10 5.62 -17.60
CA PRO A 123 9.35 6.03 -18.98
C PRO A 123 8.99 4.99 -20.03
N SER A 124 9.13 3.71 -19.68
CA SER A 124 8.80 2.60 -20.56
C SER A 124 7.30 2.33 -20.72
N LEU A 125 6.46 2.91 -19.85
CA LEU A 125 5.03 2.59 -19.79
C LEU A 125 4.11 3.80 -19.98
N CYS A 126 4.58 5.01 -19.69
CA CYS A 126 3.76 6.21 -19.70
C CYS A 126 4.13 7.12 -20.87
N SER A 127 3.22 7.32 -21.83
CA SER A 127 3.43 8.26 -22.95
C SER A 127 3.62 9.72 -22.51
N MET A 128 3.17 10.07 -21.30
CA MET A 128 3.34 11.41 -20.72
C MET A 128 4.62 11.53 -19.88
N SER A 129 5.44 10.47 -19.79
CA SER A 129 6.72 10.57 -19.12
C SER A 129 7.63 11.51 -19.92
N THR A 130 8.14 12.53 -19.25
CA THR A 130 9.31 13.27 -19.73
C THR A 130 10.44 12.98 -18.76
N SER A 131 11.65 12.79 -19.28
CA SER A 131 12.84 12.53 -18.45
C SER A 131 13.15 13.68 -17.48
N SER A 132 12.57 14.85 -17.70
CA SER A 132 12.74 16.05 -16.89
C SER A 132 11.67 16.25 -15.80
N ALA A 133 10.52 15.57 -15.87
CA ALA A 133 9.46 15.77 -14.88
C ALA A 133 9.78 15.01 -13.58
N PRO A 134 9.88 15.69 -12.42
CA PRO A 134 10.21 15.03 -11.17
C PRO A 134 9.05 14.16 -10.64
N ALA A 135 7.81 14.48 -11.00
CA ALA A 135 6.62 13.78 -10.53
C ALA A 135 5.62 13.55 -11.67
N CYS A 136 4.80 12.51 -11.54
CA CYS A 136 3.72 12.23 -12.47
C CYS A 136 2.65 13.35 -12.39
N PRO A 137 2.28 14.00 -13.50
CA PRO A 137 1.31 15.09 -13.49
C PRO A 137 -0.11 14.64 -13.13
N LYS A 138 -0.38 13.33 -13.08
CA LYS A 138 -1.67 12.75 -12.66
C LYS A 138 -1.77 12.47 -11.15
N LEU A 139 -0.75 12.88 -10.37
CA LEU A 139 -0.76 12.82 -8.91
C LEU A 139 -1.33 14.09 -8.27
N GLN A 140 -1.46 15.17 -9.04
CA GLN A 140 -2.15 16.41 -8.68
C GLN A 140 -3.63 16.33 -9.07
#